data_AF-A0A5P2C9D5-F1
#
_entry.id   AF-A0A5P2C9D5-F1
#
_cell.length_a   1.000
_cell.length_b   1.000
_cell.length_c   1.000
_cell.angle_alpha   90.00
_cell.angle_beta   90.00
_cell.angle_gamma   90.00
#
_symmetry.space_group_name_H-M   'P 1'
#
loop_
_entity.id
_entity.type
_entity.pdbx_description
1 polymer ?
#
loop_
_entity_poly.entity_id
_entity_poly.type
_entity_poly.pdbx_seq_one_letter_code
_entity_poly.pdbx_strand_id
1 'polypeptide(L)'
;MEGQTGWDYRYHLSTAPGTKLGGYPGWGQDPQPAVCTRCDGPMEHLLTFESDEGDAEPSRAWTPVEDRAVRLEHGGMMFGDMGGVCLFECLTCPDRPHTHHVDCV
;
A
#
# COMPACT_ATOMS: atom_id res chain seq x y z
N MET A 1 20.07 0.22 12.22
CA MET A 1 18.70 0.70 12.52
C MET A 1 17.92 -0.42 13.19
N GLU A 2 17.54 -1.48 12.47
CA GLU A 2 16.89 -2.68 13.05
C GLU A 2 17.57 -3.23 14.31
N GLY A 3 18.87 -3.52 14.24
CA GLY A 3 19.62 -4.05 15.40
C GLY A 3 19.77 -3.11 16.61
N GLN A 4 19.37 -1.83 16.48
CA GLN A 4 19.46 -0.83 17.56
C GLN A 4 18.08 -0.42 18.09
N THR A 5 17.07 -0.38 17.21
CA THR A 5 15.74 0.12 17.55
C THR A 5 14.67 -0.97 17.58
N GLY A 6 14.91 -2.10 16.91
CA GLY A 6 13.90 -3.12 16.62
C GLY A 6 12.98 -2.77 15.45
N TRP A 7 13.18 -1.61 14.80
CA TRP A 7 12.33 -1.16 13.70
C TRP A 7 12.87 -1.67 12.37
N ASP A 8 12.08 -2.53 11.71
CA ASP A 8 12.20 -2.83 10.28
C ASP A 8 11.71 -1.64 9.44
N TYR A 9 12.53 -1.23 8.46
CA TYR A 9 12.24 -0.06 7.64
C TYR A 9 10.99 -0.23 6.77
N ARG A 10 10.82 -1.41 6.16
CA ARG A 10 9.71 -1.69 5.24
C ARG A 10 8.38 -1.65 5.99
N TYR A 11 8.26 -2.48 7.03
CA TYR A 11 7.01 -2.70 7.75
C TYR A 11 6.65 -1.55 8.68
N HIS A 12 7.63 -0.87 9.28
CA HIS A 12 7.31 0.17 10.25
C HIS A 12 7.45 1.61 9.73
N LEU A 13 8.22 1.86 8.67
CA LEU A 13 8.62 3.23 8.28
C LEU A 13 8.42 3.56 6.79
N SER A 14 8.00 2.60 5.94
CA SER A 14 7.95 2.81 4.49
C SER A 14 6.60 2.52 3.84
N THR A 15 6.20 1.24 3.73
CA THR A 15 5.11 0.84 2.82
C THR A 15 3.77 0.61 3.51
N ALA A 16 3.57 1.18 4.72
CA ALA A 16 2.35 1.13 5.54
C ALA A 16 1.35 0.04 5.11
N PRO A 17 1.36 -1.15 5.75
CA PRO A 17 0.56 -2.29 5.32
C PRO A 17 -0.94 -1.99 5.40
N GLY A 18 -1.74 -2.83 4.74
CA GLY A 18 -3.19 -2.67 4.70
C GLY A 18 -3.69 -1.69 3.65
N THR A 19 -5.01 -1.53 3.64
CA THR A 19 -5.73 -0.61 2.76
C THR A 19 -5.40 0.82 3.16
N LYS A 20 -4.91 1.63 2.22
CA LYS A 20 -4.46 3.00 2.49
C LYS A 20 -4.67 3.95 1.33
N LEU A 21 -4.93 5.22 1.65
CA LEU A 21 -4.94 6.31 0.67
C LEU A 21 -3.54 6.95 0.59
N GLY A 22 -2.98 7.02 -0.61
CA GLY A 22 -1.65 7.58 -0.86
C GLY A 22 -0.51 6.78 -0.23
N GLY A 23 0.60 7.45 0.05
CA GLY A 23 1.82 6.79 0.52
C GLY A 23 2.47 5.94 -0.57
N TYR A 24 3.37 5.03 -0.17
CA TYR A 24 4.07 4.16 -1.11
C TYR A 24 3.41 2.78 -1.20
N PRO A 25 3.22 2.24 -2.41
CA PRO A 25 2.74 0.87 -2.60
C PRO A 25 3.75 -0.13 -2.03
N GLY A 26 3.23 -1.19 -1.42
CA GLY A 26 4.01 -2.39 -1.14
C GLY A 26 4.18 -3.20 -2.42
N TRP A 27 5.36 -3.79 -2.61
CA TRP A 27 5.61 -4.68 -3.75
C TRP A 27 6.09 -6.02 -3.23
N GLY A 28 5.32 -7.08 -3.48
CA GLY A 28 5.74 -8.47 -3.30
C GLY A 28 6.75 -8.89 -4.37
N GLN A 29 6.62 -8.32 -5.57
CA GLN A 29 7.50 -8.51 -6.72
C GLN A 29 8.36 -7.27 -7.01
N ASP A 30 9.05 -7.26 -8.16
CA ASP A 30 9.76 -6.08 -8.63
C ASP A 30 8.81 -4.88 -8.80
N PRO A 31 9.18 -3.68 -8.32
CA PRO A 31 8.33 -2.50 -8.44
C PRO A 31 7.97 -2.19 -9.89
N GLN A 32 6.69 -1.92 -10.15
CA GLN A 32 6.21 -1.53 -11.47
C GLN A 32 5.71 -0.07 -11.44
N PRO A 33 6.54 0.90 -11.88
CA PRO A 33 6.13 2.30 -11.93
C PRO A 33 4.95 2.48 -12.87
N ALA A 34 3.93 3.21 -12.42
CA ALA A 34 2.79 3.57 -13.26
C ALA A 34 3.14 4.77 -14.16
N VAL A 35 2.88 4.62 -15.46
CA VAL A 35 3.11 5.65 -16.49
C VAL A 35 1.79 5.98 -17.18
N CYS A 36 1.51 7.27 -17.33
CA CYS A 36 0.29 7.75 -17.95
C CYS A 36 0.31 7.54 -19.47
N THR A 37 -0.70 6.86 -20.01
CA THR A 37 -0.84 6.62 -21.46
C THR A 37 -1.19 7.87 -22.29
N ARG A 38 -1.43 9.02 -21.63
CA ARG A 38 -1.74 10.30 -22.28
C ARG A 38 -0.55 11.23 -22.43
N CYS A 39 0.28 11.33 -21.40
CA CYS A 39 1.38 12.29 -21.35
C CYS A 39 2.76 11.65 -21.11
N ASP A 40 2.81 10.32 -20.99
CA ASP A 40 4.03 9.53 -20.72
C ASP A 40 4.74 9.90 -19.40
N GLY A 41 4.09 10.70 -18.54
CA GLY A 41 4.59 11.10 -17.24
C GLY A 41 4.34 10.03 -16.15
N PRO A 42 5.06 10.14 -15.02
CA PRO A 42 4.80 9.29 -13.86
C PRO A 42 3.40 9.55 -13.29
N MET A 43 2.83 8.52 -12.67
CA MET A 43 1.55 8.60 -11.96
C MET A 43 1.77 8.46 -10.46
N GLU A 44 0.92 9.14 -9.68
CA GLU A 44 0.97 9.11 -8.22
C GLU A 44 0.13 7.95 -7.69
N HIS A 45 0.61 7.32 -6.61
CA HIS A 45 -0.15 6.28 -5.92
C HIS A 45 -1.33 6.93 -5.19
N LEU A 46 -2.54 6.48 -5.53
CA LEU A 46 -3.78 7.01 -4.98
C LEU A 46 -4.31 6.14 -3.84
N LEU A 47 -4.38 4.82 -4.03
CA LEU A 47 -5.08 3.92 -3.11
C LEU A 47 -4.53 2.51 -3.23
N THR A 48 -4.19 1.88 -2.10
CA THR A 48 -3.95 0.45 -1.98
C THR A 48 -5.18 -0.20 -1.36
N PHE A 49 -5.64 -1.31 -1.92
CA PHE A 49 -6.49 -2.30 -1.24
C PHE A 49 -5.65 -3.54 -0.95
N GLU A 50 -5.72 -4.06 0.26
CA GLU A 50 -5.00 -5.28 0.65
C GLU A 50 -5.97 -6.36 1.13
N SER A 51 -5.57 -7.62 0.99
CA SER A 51 -6.29 -8.74 1.60
C SER A 51 -6.09 -8.79 3.12
N ASP A 52 -4.93 -8.31 3.59
CA ASP A 52 -4.56 -8.22 5.01
C ASP A 52 -4.38 -6.76 5.44
N GLU A 53 -5.01 -6.37 6.54
CA GLU A 53 -5.00 -4.98 7.03
C GLU A 53 -3.81 -4.67 7.97
N GLY A 54 -2.84 -5.58 8.08
CA GLY A 54 -1.66 -5.35 8.91
C GLY A 54 -1.94 -5.40 10.41
N ASP A 55 -2.85 -6.28 10.86
CA ASP A 55 -3.19 -6.43 12.28
C ASP A 55 -2.12 -7.17 13.11
N ALA A 56 -1.22 -7.87 12.44
CA ALA A 56 -0.12 -8.60 13.06
C ALA A 56 1.12 -7.72 13.22
N GLU A 57 1.89 -7.93 14.29
CA GLU A 57 3.24 -7.36 14.40
C GLU A 57 4.07 -7.74 13.16
N PRO A 58 4.82 -6.79 12.55
CA PRO A 58 5.24 -5.49 13.09
C PRO A 58 4.34 -4.29 12.71
N SER A 59 3.21 -4.56 12.06
CA SER A 59 2.40 -3.58 11.34
C SER A 59 1.61 -2.61 12.25
N ARG A 60 1.51 -2.90 13.55
CA ARG A 60 0.82 -2.05 14.55
C ARG A 60 1.43 -0.67 14.76
N ALA A 61 2.63 -0.42 14.23
CA ALA A 61 3.20 0.93 14.21
C ALA A 61 2.30 1.94 13.49
N TRP A 62 1.50 1.49 12.52
CA TRP A 62 0.60 2.32 11.72
C TRP A 62 -0.81 2.43 12.30
N THR A 63 -1.16 1.58 13.28
CA THR A 63 -2.45 1.67 13.96
C THR A 63 -2.48 2.92 14.85
N PRO A 64 -3.50 3.80 14.69
CA PRO A 64 -3.71 4.93 15.59
C PRO A 64 -3.68 4.49 17.04
N VAL A 65 -3.13 5.33 17.92
CA VAL A 65 -2.89 4.93 19.33
C VAL A 65 -4.20 4.59 20.04
N GLU A 66 -5.26 5.31 19.71
CA GLU A 66 -6.64 5.08 20.16
C GLU A 66 -7.21 3.71 19.75
N ASP A 67 -6.74 3.14 18.64
CA ASP A 67 -7.27 1.93 18.03
C ASP A 67 -6.45 0.66 18.33
N ARG A 68 -5.29 0.79 18.99
CA ARG A 68 -4.38 -0.36 19.26
C ARG A 68 -4.98 -1.48 20.14
N ALA A 69 -6.03 -1.16 20.90
CA ALA A 69 -6.76 -2.14 21.71
C ALA A 69 -7.88 -2.83 20.92
N VAL A 70 -8.25 -2.30 19.76
CA VAL A 70 -9.22 -2.87 18.84
C VAL A 70 -8.49 -3.84 17.92
N ARG A 71 -9.07 -5.02 17.73
CA ARG A 71 -8.63 -5.92 16.66
C ARG A 71 -9.38 -5.49 15.41
N LEU A 72 -8.69 -5.00 14.39
CA LEU A 72 -9.36 -4.78 13.12
C LEU A 72 -9.66 -6.16 12.55
N GLU A 73 -10.86 -6.31 12.01
CA GLU A 73 -11.21 -7.51 11.27
C GLU A 73 -10.80 -7.29 9.83
N HIS A 74 -10.27 -8.33 9.20
CA HIS A 74 -10.02 -8.33 7.77
C HIS A 74 -11.28 -7.91 7.02
N GLY A 75 -11.13 -7.07 6.00
CA GLY A 75 -12.26 -6.53 5.22
C GLY A 75 -13.06 -7.58 4.42
N GLY A 76 -12.79 -8.88 4.60
CA GLY A 76 -13.42 -9.99 3.88
C GLY A 76 -13.02 -10.06 2.41
N MET A 77 -11.96 -9.35 2.02
CA MET A 77 -11.45 -9.27 0.65
C MET A 77 -10.25 -10.20 0.50
N MET A 78 -10.19 -10.90 -0.63
CA MET A 78 -9.09 -11.81 -0.97
C MET A 78 -8.70 -11.59 -2.44
N PHE A 79 -7.52 -11.03 -2.66
CA PHE A 79 -6.96 -10.80 -3.99
C PHE A 79 -5.88 -11.85 -4.27
N GLY A 80 -6.18 -12.84 -5.10
CA GLY A 80 -5.22 -13.90 -5.42
C GLY A 80 -4.76 -14.67 -4.18
N ASP A 81 -3.44 -14.84 -4.02
CA ASP A 81 -2.81 -15.50 -2.87
C ASP A 81 -2.52 -14.52 -1.73
N MET A 82 -3.55 -13.81 -1.26
CA MET A 82 -3.45 -12.78 -0.21
C MET A 82 -2.63 -11.54 -0.63
N GLY A 83 -2.76 -11.13 -1.89
CA GLY A 83 -2.14 -9.92 -2.43
C GLY A 83 -3.00 -8.66 -2.30
N GLY A 84 -2.67 -7.66 -3.12
CA GLY A 84 -3.26 -6.33 -3.07
C GLY A 84 -3.43 -5.68 -4.45
N VAL A 85 -4.18 -4.59 -4.49
CA VAL A 85 -4.41 -3.78 -5.69
C VAL A 85 -4.02 -2.33 -5.41
N CYS A 86 -3.11 -1.79 -6.21
CA CYS A 86 -2.69 -0.40 -6.17
C CYS A 86 -3.33 0.39 -7.32
N LEU A 87 -4.03 1.47 -7.01
CA LEU A 87 -4.58 2.43 -7.96
C LEU A 87 -3.65 3.64 -8.05
N PHE A 88 -3.43 4.12 -9.27
CA PHE A 88 -2.59 5.28 -9.56
C PHE A 88 -3.36 6.30 -10.38
N GLU A 89 -3.06 7.57 -10.19
CA GLU A 89 -3.66 8.68 -10.94
C GLU A 89 -2.60 9.61 -11.54
N CYS A 90 -2.86 10.13 -12.73
CA CYS A 90 -2.01 11.15 -13.33
C CYS A 90 -2.49 12.53 -12.86
N LEU A 91 -1.65 13.23 -12.10
CA LEU A 91 -1.95 14.59 -11.65
C LEU A 91 -1.63 15.68 -12.70
N THR A 92 -0.91 15.31 -13.77
CA THR A 92 -0.53 16.25 -14.84
C THR A 92 -1.64 16.46 -15.87
N CYS A 93 -2.39 15.40 -16.20
CA CYS A 93 -3.46 15.47 -17.20
C CYS A 93 -4.76 15.99 -16.57
N PRO A 94 -5.48 16.91 -17.23
CA PRO A 94 -6.67 17.55 -16.66
C PRO A 94 -7.84 16.58 -16.46
N ASP A 95 -7.92 15.50 -17.25
CA ASP A 95 -8.92 14.44 -17.15
C ASP A 95 -8.58 13.39 -16.07
N ARG A 96 -7.42 13.51 -15.41
CA ARG A 96 -6.94 12.63 -14.32
C ARG A 96 -7.10 11.14 -14.66
N PRO A 97 -6.50 10.66 -15.76
CA PRO A 97 -6.53 9.25 -16.10
C PRO A 97 -5.91 8.43 -14.96
N HIS A 98 -6.48 7.24 -14.74
CA HIS A 98 -6.04 6.31 -13.70
C HIS A 98 -5.65 4.96 -14.31
N THR A 99 -4.79 4.24 -13.60
CA THR A 99 -4.42 2.86 -13.91
C THR A 99 -4.30 2.06 -12.61
N HIS A 100 -4.26 0.74 -12.69
CA HIS A 100 -4.10 -0.11 -11.52
C HIS A 100 -3.03 -1.18 -11.74
N HIS A 101 -2.46 -1.64 -10.65
CA HIS A 101 -1.57 -2.79 -10.59
C HIS A 101 -2.11 -3.79 -9.57
N VAL A 102 -2.02 -5.07 -9.88
CA VAL A 102 -2.35 -6.16 -8.95
C VAL A 102 -1.05 -6.79 -8.51
N ASP A 103 -0.74 -6.67 -7.22
CA ASP A 103 0.41 -7.34 -6.62
C ASP A 103 -0.04 -8.76 -6.26
N CYS A 104 0.40 -9.73 -7.06
CA CYS A 104 0.28 -11.15 -6.73
C CYS A 104 1.58 -11.56 -6.03
N VAL A 105 1.50 -11.73 -4.71
CA VAL A 105 2.53 -12.42 -3.94
C VAL A 105 2.57 -13.91 -4.28
#